data_AF-A0AAX3A393-F1
#
_entry.id   AF-A0AAX3A393-F1
#
_cell.length_a   1.000
_cell.length_b   1.000
_cell.length_c   1.000
_cell.angle_alpha   90.00
_cell.angle_beta   90.00
_cell.angle_gamma   90.00
#
_symmetry.space_group_name_H-M   'P 1'
#
loop_
_entity.id
_entity.type
_entity.pdbx_description
1 polymer ?
#
loop_
_entity_poly.entity_id
_entity_poly.type
_entity_poly.pdbx_seq_one_letter_code
_entity_poly.pdbx_strand_id
1 'polypeptide(L)'
;MSVLSFDDSRVELPVDSQGASGPVAVRTRIRPRRADPAPMTRYRGGTYSHTVDTVVFTDGTSARTDLIRLNPNVEAYSLDFAGIAPTRPSRYQAATWSAVRNLRARSYEAEVDWIVRNSFPTLGTAELSRRMRAAGVPLGAANLAEHEAIAATQAAIWLFTNGLALDNRPRNEPTRAHPDADGIVFEFDGAPQLGGYTVELESTAAVSLVLQKSHDGVRWEDVAASGLNVAAGRGTHRRTLGVGSTVSSTRPGRGAQGYRYYRLAVLSDRDALVRITDIRFWLNGSGTFANSDRVVHLYNYLTAGARAARRATTPPALAAEDAVVEAGLIGPFRLRATDTAALAVSDGAVVDRHGRELSGPVEPGDEFFLRAPAGVDQVVLTVRVPATPDGFGGRVITGIADDGASGLTPVVLVTPAQLEVEFDVQFDAAWSGQLTRSA
;
A
#
# COMPACT_ATOMS: atom_id res chain seq x y z
N MET A 1 -9.98 1.84 -87.58
CA MET A 1 -10.84 0.82 -86.95
C MET A 1 -11.78 1.55 -86.01
N SER A 2 -13.04 1.63 -86.41
CA SER A 2 -14.18 2.16 -85.65
C SER A 2 -15.19 1.02 -85.48
N VAL A 3 -16.28 1.25 -84.71
CA VAL A 3 -17.46 0.36 -84.48
C VAL A 3 -17.25 -0.50 -83.20
N LEU A 4 -18.11 -0.56 -82.16
CA LEU A 4 -19.48 -0.06 -81.89
C LEU A 4 -19.77 0.03 -80.37
N SER A 5 -20.69 0.96 -80.07
CA SER A 5 -21.51 1.15 -78.85
C SER A 5 -22.62 0.07 -78.69
N PHE A 6 -23.11 -0.16 -77.46
CA PHE A 6 -24.52 -0.17 -76.97
C PHE A 6 -24.60 -1.06 -75.69
N ASP A 7 -24.76 -0.48 -74.50
CA ASP A 7 -26.02 -0.24 -73.74
C ASP A 7 -26.29 -1.38 -72.74
N ASP A 8 -26.28 -1.08 -71.44
CA ASP A 8 -27.40 -1.48 -70.58
C ASP A 8 -27.42 -0.70 -69.24
N SER A 9 -28.65 -0.56 -68.80
CA SER A 9 -29.32 0.24 -67.79
C SER A 9 -28.80 0.28 -66.33
N ARG A 10 -29.01 1.49 -65.76
CA ARG A 10 -29.27 1.87 -64.36
C ARG A 10 -29.47 0.72 -63.35
N VAL A 11 -28.72 0.79 -62.24
CA VAL A 11 -29.29 1.02 -60.90
C VAL A 11 -28.29 1.86 -60.10
N GLU A 12 -28.57 3.16 -59.94
CA GLU A 12 -27.99 3.94 -58.85
C GLU A 12 -28.53 3.34 -57.55
N LEU A 13 -27.63 2.78 -56.73
CA LEU A 13 -27.96 2.39 -55.36
C LEU A 13 -28.43 3.65 -54.61
N PRO A 14 -29.56 3.61 -53.89
CA PRO A 14 -30.00 4.76 -53.11
C PRO A 14 -28.93 5.10 -52.07
N VAL A 15 -28.37 6.30 -52.21
CA VAL A 15 -27.72 7.02 -51.13
C VAL A 15 -28.84 7.43 -50.17
N ASP A 16 -29.25 6.52 -49.29
CA ASP A 16 -30.03 6.80 -48.08
C ASP A 16 -30.18 5.51 -47.26
N SER A 17 -29.08 5.11 -46.64
CA SER A 17 -29.12 4.29 -45.41
C SER A 17 -28.42 5.07 -44.31
N GLN A 18 -28.90 6.29 -44.04
CA GLN A 18 -28.69 6.90 -42.72
C GLN A 18 -29.49 6.06 -41.73
N GLY A 19 -28.83 5.04 -41.16
CA GLY A 19 -29.38 4.29 -40.05
C GLY A 19 -29.76 5.28 -38.95
N ALA A 20 -31.01 5.22 -38.50
CA ALA A 20 -31.48 6.07 -37.42
C ALA A 20 -30.60 5.81 -36.18
N SER A 21 -29.86 6.84 -35.78
CA SER A 21 -29.03 6.83 -34.57
C SER A 21 -29.96 6.86 -33.35
N GLY A 22 -29.93 5.80 -32.55
CA GLY A 22 -30.68 5.70 -31.30
C GLY A 22 -29.82 6.08 -30.09
N PRO A 23 -30.38 6.75 -29.07
CA PRO A 23 -29.64 7.08 -27.85
C PRO A 23 -29.30 5.83 -27.04
N VAL A 24 -28.15 5.86 -26.35
CA VAL A 24 -27.70 4.81 -25.43
C VAL A 24 -27.69 5.34 -24.01
N ALA A 25 -28.29 4.60 -23.07
CA ALA A 25 -28.26 4.89 -21.65
C ALA A 25 -27.45 3.83 -20.90
N VAL A 26 -26.57 4.27 -20.01
CA VAL A 26 -25.75 3.37 -19.18
C VAL A 26 -26.07 3.57 -17.72
N ARG A 27 -26.33 2.47 -17.01
CA ARG A 27 -26.49 2.44 -15.56
C ARG A 27 -25.50 1.48 -14.94
N THR A 28 -24.65 1.98 -14.05
CA THR A 28 -23.70 1.15 -13.32
C THR A 28 -24.38 0.38 -12.20
N ARG A 29 -24.13 -0.93 -12.12
CA ARG A 29 -24.46 -1.80 -10.99
C ARG A 29 -23.19 -2.49 -10.50
N ILE A 30 -22.70 -2.08 -9.33
CA ILE A 30 -21.60 -2.79 -8.68
C ILE A 30 -22.18 -4.04 -8.02
N ARG A 31 -22.06 -5.20 -8.66
CA ARG A 31 -22.32 -6.50 -8.02
C ARG A 31 -21.02 -7.07 -7.47
N PRO A 32 -20.86 -7.20 -6.15
CA PRO A 32 -19.79 -8.05 -5.63
C PRO A 32 -20.15 -9.49 -6.00
N ARG A 33 -19.42 -10.10 -6.94
CA ARG A 33 -19.58 -11.53 -7.16
C ARG A 33 -19.06 -12.27 -5.93
N ARG A 34 -20.00 -12.91 -5.22
CA ARG A 34 -19.73 -13.99 -4.28
C ARG A 34 -19.10 -15.15 -5.05
N ALA A 35 -17.78 -15.27 -5.02
CA ALA A 35 -17.27 -16.57 -4.67
C ALA A 35 -17.49 -16.65 -3.16
N ASP A 36 -18.61 -17.22 -2.70
CA ASP A 36 -18.75 -17.52 -1.27
C ASP A 36 -17.60 -18.48 -0.95
N PRO A 37 -16.54 -18.04 -0.26
CA PRO A 37 -15.51 -18.95 0.20
C PRO A 37 -16.22 -19.95 1.09
N ALA A 38 -15.77 -21.21 1.05
CA ALA A 38 -16.28 -22.24 1.94
C ALA A 38 -16.33 -21.70 3.38
N PRO A 39 -17.39 -22.02 4.16
CA PRO A 39 -17.55 -21.50 5.51
C PRO A 39 -16.26 -21.68 6.32
N MET A 40 -15.73 -20.57 6.81
CA MET A 40 -14.43 -20.55 7.47
C MET A 40 -14.62 -20.72 8.96
N THR A 41 -13.67 -21.36 9.63
CA THR A 41 -13.70 -21.49 11.10
C THR A 41 -12.37 -21.10 11.70
N ARG A 42 -12.37 -20.19 12.67
CA ARG A 42 -11.21 -19.92 13.51
C ARG A 42 -11.28 -20.83 14.72
N TYR A 43 -10.37 -21.79 14.79
CA TYR A 43 -10.21 -22.62 15.98
C TYR A 43 -9.45 -21.83 17.06
N ARG A 44 -9.68 -22.20 18.34
CA ARG A 44 -9.07 -21.58 19.53
C ARG A 44 -7.60 -21.23 19.26
N GLY A 45 -7.22 -19.99 19.57
CA GLY A 45 -5.82 -19.59 19.60
C GLY A 45 -5.07 -20.43 20.63
N GLY A 46 -4.30 -21.43 20.17
CA GLY A 46 -3.24 -22.02 20.97
C GLY A 46 -2.17 -20.97 21.27
N THR A 47 -1.32 -21.25 22.24
CA THR A 47 -0.16 -20.44 22.66
C THR A 47 0.46 -19.71 21.46
N TYR A 48 0.52 -18.38 21.54
CA TYR A 48 1.03 -17.43 20.54
C TYR A 48 1.87 -18.11 19.45
N SER A 49 1.43 -17.96 18.19
CA SER A 49 2.17 -18.48 17.04
C SER A 49 3.64 -18.00 17.09
N HIS A 50 4.55 -18.80 16.53
CA HIS A 50 5.97 -18.43 16.39
C HIS A 50 6.18 -17.17 15.51
N THR A 51 5.10 -16.66 14.91
CA THR A 51 5.01 -15.44 14.12
C THR A 51 4.75 -14.18 14.95
N VAL A 52 4.58 -14.31 16.27
CA VAL A 52 4.19 -13.18 17.13
C VAL A 52 5.37 -12.27 17.42
N ASP A 53 5.27 -11.04 16.95
CA ASP A 53 6.13 -9.93 17.33
C ASP A 53 5.32 -8.87 18.09
N THR A 54 5.99 -8.00 18.84
CA THR A 54 5.36 -6.87 19.53
C THR A 54 5.76 -5.57 18.86
N VAL A 55 4.76 -4.85 18.34
CA VAL A 55 4.94 -3.51 17.77
C VAL A 55 4.54 -2.43 18.75
N VAL A 56 5.17 -1.26 18.64
CA VAL A 56 4.92 -0.05 19.43
C VAL A 56 4.41 1.05 18.50
N PHE A 57 3.35 1.72 18.91
CA PHE A 57 2.73 2.82 18.17
C PHE A 57 3.16 4.18 18.72
N THR A 58 2.93 5.22 17.91
CA THR A 58 3.27 6.62 18.23
C THR A 58 2.57 7.17 19.48
N ASP A 59 1.43 6.60 19.87
CA ASP A 59 0.72 6.94 21.12
C ASP A 59 1.29 6.22 22.37
N GLY A 60 2.35 5.42 22.19
CA GLY A 60 3.01 4.65 23.24
C GLY A 60 2.35 3.31 23.57
N THR A 61 1.21 2.99 22.95
CA THR A 61 0.60 1.66 23.07
C THR A 61 1.43 0.62 22.32
N SER A 62 1.24 -0.65 22.68
CA SER A 62 1.89 -1.77 22.00
C SER A 62 0.92 -2.91 21.77
N ALA A 63 1.18 -3.70 20.74
CA ALA A 63 0.37 -4.88 20.44
C ALA A 63 1.20 -6.02 19.90
N ARG A 64 0.73 -7.22 20.19
CA ARG A 64 1.21 -8.44 19.56
C ARG A 64 0.54 -8.59 18.21
N THR A 65 1.33 -8.80 17.17
CA THR A 65 0.85 -9.03 15.81
C THR A 65 0.87 -10.52 15.50
N ASP A 66 -0.11 -11.02 14.76
CA ASP A 66 -0.15 -12.42 14.35
C ASP A 66 -0.84 -12.57 12.99
N LEU A 67 -0.49 -13.62 12.26
CA LEU A 67 -1.18 -14.02 11.05
C LEU A 67 -2.32 -14.97 11.42
N ILE A 68 -3.56 -14.51 11.28
CA ILE A 68 -4.74 -15.30 11.63
C ILE A 68 -4.90 -16.39 10.56
N ARG A 69 -5.07 -17.64 11.00
CA ARG A 69 -5.39 -18.77 10.14
C ARG A 69 -6.83 -19.23 10.39
N LEU A 70 -7.63 -19.23 9.33
CA LEU A 70 -8.99 -19.77 9.32
C LEU A 70 -8.97 -21.11 8.57
N ASN A 71 -9.69 -22.12 9.06
CA ASN A 71 -9.86 -23.38 8.33
C ASN A 71 -10.73 -23.16 7.08
N PRO A 72 -10.38 -23.68 5.88
CA PRO A 72 -9.29 -24.63 5.59
C PRO A 72 -7.98 -23.98 5.09
N ASN A 73 -7.26 -23.28 5.97
CA ASN A 73 -5.97 -22.60 5.73
C ASN A 73 -6.08 -21.29 4.93
N VAL A 74 -7.13 -20.50 5.17
CA VAL A 74 -7.20 -19.11 4.71
C VAL A 74 -6.45 -18.23 5.70
N GLU A 75 -5.43 -17.55 5.20
CA GLU A 75 -4.62 -16.60 5.95
C GLU A 75 -5.31 -15.23 5.98
N ALA A 76 -5.20 -14.53 7.11
CA ALA A 76 -5.94 -13.30 7.33
C ALA A 76 -5.26 -12.38 8.35
N TYR A 77 -5.56 -11.09 8.27
CA TYR A 77 -5.13 -10.08 9.24
C TYR A 77 -6.33 -9.43 9.93
N SER A 78 -6.14 -8.97 11.17
CA SER A 78 -7.17 -8.25 11.89
C SER A 78 -7.44 -6.88 11.26
N LEU A 79 -8.72 -6.54 11.12
CA LEU A 79 -9.19 -5.22 10.68
C LEU A 79 -9.61 -4.30 11.85
N ASP A 80 -9.51 -4.80 13.08
CA ASP A 80 -9.90 -4.04 14.26
C ASP A 80 -8.93 -4.32 15.42
N PHE A 81 -8.14 -3.31 15.75
CA PHE A 81 -7.23 -3.34 16.89
C PHE A 81 -7.91 -3.67 18.23
N ALA A 82 -9.15 -3.22 18.43
CA ALA A 82 -9.92 -3.52 19.65
C ALA A 82 -10.66 -4.88 19.56
N GLY A 83 -10.57 -5.55 18.42
CA GLY A 83 -11.24 -6.81 18.16
C GLY A 83 -10.66 -7.95 18.99
N ILE A 84 -11.55 -8.83 19.45
CA ILE A 84 -11.22 -9.94 20.33
C ILE A 84 -10.94 -11.19 19.49
N ALA A 85 -9.92 -11.96 19.89
CA ALA A 85 -9.69 -13.30 19.35
C ALA A 85 -10.67 -14.31 19.98
N PRO A 86 -11.28 -15.21 19.20
CA PRO A 86 -12.25 -16.16 19.73
C PRO A 86 -11.56 -17.17 20.67
N THR A 87 -12.20 -17.43 21.81
CA THR A 87 -11.74 -18.41 22.82
C THR A 87 -12.24 -19.83 22.54
N ARG A 88 -13.23 -19.95 21.64
CA ARG A 88 -13.86 -21.19 21.17
C ARG A 88 -13.88 -21.19 19.64
N PRO A 89 -14.12 -22.33 18.98
CA PRO A 89 -14.29 -22.34 17.53
C PRO A 89 -15.41 -21.38 17.10
N SER A 90 -15.09 -20.39 16.26
CA SER A 90 -16.02 -19.39 15.75
C SER A 90 -16.06 -19.44 14.23
N ARG A 91 -17.28 -19.40 13.67
CA ARG A 91 -17.51 -19.42 12.22
C ARG A 91 -17.36 -18.01 11.66
N TYR A 92 -16.71 -17.92 10.52
CA TYR A 92 -16.52 -16.68 9.77
C TYR A 92 -17.15 -16.83 8.40
N GLN A 93 -18.01 -15.88 8.05
CA GLN A 93 -18.57 -15.70 6.72
C GLN A 93 -17.76 -14.66 5.95
N ALA A 94 -17.54 -14.93 4.67
CA ALA A 94 -16.95 -13.93 3.81
C ALA A 94 -17.95 -12.82 3.51
N ALA A 95 -17.45 -11.60 3.48
CA ALA A 95 -18.23 -10.42 3.21
C ALA A 95 -17.37 -9.36 2.49
N THR A 96 -18.03 -8.32 1.98
CA THR A 96 -17.33 -7.17 1.39
C THR A 96 -16.87 -6.22 2.48
N TRP A 97 -15.92 -5.34 2.14
CA TRP A 97 -15.47 -4.24 3.01
C TRP A 97 -16.62 -3.47 3.66
N SER A 98 -17.67 -3.15 2.89
CA SER A 98 -18.84 -2.40 3.35
C SER A 98 -19.69 -3.11 4.41
N ALA A 99 -19.53 -4.42 4.59
CA ALA A 99 -20.24 -5.18 5.62
C ALA A 99 -19.63 -4.97 7.01
N VAL A 100 -18.32 -4.69 7.08
CA VAL A 100 -17.55 -4.53 8.32
C VAL A 100 -17.96 -3.25 9.04
N ARG A 101 -18.55 -3.36 10.24
CA ARG A 101 -19.26 -2.27 10.92
C ARG A 101 -18.40 -1.01 11.14
N ASN A 102 -17.15 -1.17 11.59
CA ASN A 102 -16.22 -0.05 11.82
C ASN A 102 -15.69 0.58 10.52
N LEU A 103 -15.89 -0.09 9.38
CA LEU A 103 -15.33 0.29 8.07
C LEU A 103 -16.39 0.64 7.02
N ARG A 104 -17.69 0.47 7.29
CA ARG A 104 -18.76 0.56 6.26
C ARG A 104 -18.75 1.83 5.41
N ALA A 105 -18.35 2.96 6.00
CA ALA A 105 -18.30 4.26 5.33
C ALA A 105 -16.87 4.70 4.94
N ARG A 106 -15.88 3.80 5.03
CA ARG A 106 -14.46 4.17 4.88
C ARG A 106 -13.94 3.96 3.47
N SER A 107 -13.17 4.93 3.00
CA SER A 107 -12.54 4.99 1.68
C SER A 107 -11.14 4.36 1.64
N TYR A 108 -10.81 3.45 2.56
CA TYR A 108 -9.47 2.87 2.71
C TYR A 108 -9.35 1.43 2.17
N GLU A 109 -10.39 0.93 1.49
CA GLU A 109 -10.40 -0.44 0.92
C GLU A 109 -9.25 -0.62 -0.08
N ALA A 110 -8.97 0.38 -0.92
CA ALA A 110 -7.90 0.33 -1.91
C ALA A 110 -6.50 0.23 -1.28
N GLU A 111 -6.24 0.97 -0.20
CA GLU A 111 -4.98 0.88 0.53
C GLU A 111 -4.79 -0.50 1.15
N VAL A 112 -5.83 -1.06 1.76
CA VAL A 112 -5.74 -2.39 2.38
C VAL A 112 -5.64 -3.50 1.34
N ASP A 113 -6.35 -3.40 0.22
CA ASP A 113 -6.19 -4.31 -0.94
C ASP A 113 -4.74 -4.30 -1.44
N TRP A 114 -4.16 -3.12 -1.64
CA TRP A 114 -2.77 -2.98 -2.06
C TRP A 114 -1.81 -3.60 -1.05
N ILE A 115 -1.99 -3.34 0.26
CA ILE A 115 -1.13 -3.89 1.31
C ILE A 115 -1.15 -5.41 1.27
N VAL A 116 -2.32 -6.02 1.26
CA VAL A 116 -2.45 -7.49 1.32
C VAL A 116 -1.77 -8.15 0.12
N ARG A 117 -1.88 -7.57 -1.08
CA ARG A 117 -1.22 -8.09 -2.29
C ARG A 117 0.29 -7.92 -2.30
N ASN A 118 0.78 -6.85 -1.67
CA ASN A 118 2.18 -6.45 -1.69
C ASN A 118 2.93 -6.78 -0.40
N SER A 119 2.39 -7.70 0.40
CA SER A 119 2.95 -8.11 1.68
C SER A 119 2.88 -9.62 1.88
N PHE A 120 3.36 -10.08 3.03
CA PHE A 120 3.31 -11.49 3.40
C PHE A 120 1.88 -11.87 3.80
N PRO A 121 1.39 -13.07 3.45
CA PRO A 121 2.05 -14.15 2.71
C PRO A 121 1.87 -14.11 1.17
N THR A 122 1.11 -13.17 0.60
CA THR A 122 0.95 -13.10 -0.87
C THR A 122 2.29 -13.00 -1.58
N LEU A 123 3.22 -12.22 -1.03
CA LEU A 123 4.63 -12.24 -1.39
C LEU A 123 5.44 -12.94 -0.30
N GLY A 124 6.20 -13.97 -0.68
CA GLY A 124 7.17 -14.60 0.22
C GLY A 124 8.24 -13.61 0.68
N THR A 125 8.87 -13.86 1.84
CA THR A 125 9.84 -12.92 2.44
C THR A 125 11.03 -12.60 1.54
N ALA A 126 11.49 -13.55 0.71
CA ALA A 126 12.56 -13.33 -0.26
C ALA A 126 12.16 -12.35 -1.38
N GLU A 127 10.96 -12.53 -1.93
CA GLU A 127 10.37 -11.64 -2.94
C GLU A 127 10.20 -10.23 -2.39
N LEU A 128 9.58 -10.12 -1.22
CA LEU A 128 9.34 -8.85 -0.54
C LEU A 128 10.66 -8.12 -0.25
N SER A 129 11.67 -8.85 0.25
CA SER A 129 13.01 -8.29 0.50
C SER A 129 13.66 -7.82 -0.80
N ARG A 130 13.50 -8.55 -1.91
CA ARG A 130 14.02 -8.13 -3.22
C ARG A 130 13.38 -6.84 -3.70
N ARG A 131 12.05 -6.73 -3.63
CA ARG A 131 11.29 -5.52 -4.02
C ARG A 131 11.70 -4.31 -3.18
N MET A 132 11.81 -4.47 -1.86
CA MET A 132 12.26 -3.41 -0.96
C MET A 132 13.68 -2.92 -1.29
N ARG A 133 14.62 -3.83 -1.57
CA ARG A 133 15.98 -3.43 -2.00
C ARG A 133 15.96 -2.71 -3.35
N ALA A 134 15.15 -3.17 -4.31
CA ALA A 134 14.98 -2.50 -5.59
C ALA A 134 14.40 -1.08 -5.43
N ALA A 135 13.58 -0.86 -4.40
CA ALA A 135 13.06 0.46 -4.01
C ALA A 135 14.05 1.30 -3.17
N GLY A 136 15.29 0.84 -2.98
CA GLY A 136 16.32 1.57 -2.22
C GLY A 136 16.22 1.46 -0.70
N VAL A 137 15.40 0.55 -0.17
CA VAL A 137 15.22 0.38 1.28
C VAL A 137 16.42 -0.38 1.90
N PRO A 138 17.03 0.14 2.98
CA PRO A 138 18.25 -0.42 3.56
C PRO A 138 17.98 -1.65 4.45
N LEU A 139 17.70 -2.81 3.85
CA LEU A 139 17.49 -4.07 4.59
C LEU A 139 18.77 -4.85 4.92
N GLY A 140 19.90 -4.48 4.31
CA GLY A 140 21.10 -5.31 4.28
C GLY A 140 20.94 -6.57 3.41
N ALA A 141 21.88 -7.50 3.53
CA ALA A 141 21.94 -8.70 2.68
C ALA A 141 20.94 -9.79 3.06
N ALA A 142 20.56 -9.88 4.34
CA ALA A 142 19.62 -10.88 4.82
C ALA A 142 18.17 -10.50 4.49
N ASN A 143 17.34 -11.50 4.22
CA ASN A 143 15.91 -11.31 3.97
C ASN A 143 15.15 -11.09 5.28
N LEU A 144 13.95 -10.52 5.16
CA LEU A 144 12.98 -10.41 6.24
C LEU A 144 12.66 -11.79 6.83
N ALA A 145 12.50 -11.85 8.14
CA ALA A 145 11.87 -12.99 8.79
C ALA A 145 10.34 -12.89 8.67
N GLU A 146 9.64 -14.03 8.78
CA GLU A 146 8.17 -14.06 8.65
C GLU A 146 7.48 -13.21 9.72
N HIS A 147 7.92 -13.28 10.98
CA HIS A 147 7.35 -12.47 12.06
C HIS A 147 7.53 -10.97 11.82
N GLU A 148 8.67 -10.54 11.26
CA GLU A 148 8.91 -9.14 10.88
C GLU A 148 7.95 -8.70 9.77
N ALA A 149 7.73 -9.57 8.78
CA ALA A 149 6.82 -9.29 7.68
C ALA A 149 5.36 -9.20 8.14
N ILE A 150 4.92 -10.14 9.00
CA ILE A 150 3.59 -10.18 9.59
C ILE A 150 3.34 -8.93 10.45
N ALA A 151 4.32 -8.55 11.28
CA ALA A 151 4.21 -7.39 12.16
C ALA A 151 4.06 -6.08 11.39
N ALA A 152 4.90 -5.86 10.38
CA ALA A 152 4.82 -4.67 9.55
C ALA A 152 3.50 -4.61 8.75
N THR A 153 3.04 -5.76 8.24
CA THR A 153 1.79 -5.87 7.48
C THR A 153 0.58 -5.53 8.35
N GLN A 154 0.49 -6.15 9.54
CA GLN A 154 -0.61 -5.89 10.47
C GLN A 154 -0.62 -4.43 10.95
N ALA A 155 0.56 -3.85 11.23
CA ALA A 155 0.67 -2.44 11.60
C ALA A 155 0.27 -1.50 10.45
N ALA A 156 0.63 -1.83 9.20
CA ALA A 156 0.24 -1.07 8.03
C ALA A 156 -1.29 -1.09 7.84
N ILE A 157 -1.94 -2.23 8.04
CA ILE A 157 -3.40 -2.34 7.99
C ILE A 157 -4.04 -1.46 9.08
N TRP A 158 -3.58 -1.55 10.33
CA TRP A 158 -4.12 -0.77 11.44
C TRP A 158 -3.94 0.74 11.32
N LEU A 159 -2.93 1.22 10.57
CA LEU A 159 -2.85 2.63 10.22
C LEU A 159 -4.12 3.09 9.49
N PHE A 160 -4.62 2.32 8.52
CA PHE A 160 -5.75 2.71 7.69
C PHE A 160 -7.11 2.34 8.30
N THR A 161 -7.19 1.23 9.04
CA THR A 161 -8.44 0.77 9.65
C THR A 161 -8.73 1.42 11.00
N ASN A 162 -7.68 1.70 11.80
CA ASN A 162 -7.80 2.16 13.19
C ASN A 162 -7.10 3.51 13.45
N GLY A 163 -6.30 4.04 12.51
CA GLY A 163 -5.55 5.29 12.71
C GLY A 163 -4.29 5.13 13.57
N LEU A 164 -3.86 3.89 13.82
CA LEU A 164 -2.71 3.60 14.68
C LEU A 164 -1.41 3.63 13.87
N ALA A 165 -0.66 4.71 14.00
CA ALA A 165 0.63 4.85 13.34
C ALA A 165 1.73 4.15 14.14
N LEU A 166 2.50 3.27 13.47
CA LEU A 166 3.68 2.61 14.04
C LEU A 166 4.71 3.67 14.44
N ASP A 167 5.36 3.52 15.60
CA ASP A 167 6.46 4.41 15.98
C ASP A 167 7.70 4.11 15.14
N ASN A 168 7.87 4.90 14.08
CA ASN A 168 8.98 4.85 13.13
C ASN A 168 9.96 6.03 13.31
N ARG A 169 9.93 6.71 14.46
CA ARG A 169 10.83 7.84 14.73
C ARG A 169 12.24 7.31 15.06
N PRO A 170 13.28 7.77 14.34
CA PRO A 170 14.66 7.41 14.67
C PRO A 170 15.04 7.92 16.06
N ARG A 171 15.57 7.03 16.91
CA ARG A 171 16.03 7.34 18.27
C ARG A 171 17.45 7.89 18.31
N ASN A 172 18.17 7.80 17.20
CA ASN A 172 19.51 8.34 17.03
C ASN A 172 19.49 9.79 16.49
N GLU A 173 18.31 10.35 16.24
CA GLU A 173 18.15 11.74 15.85
C GLU A 173 17.75 12.58 17.07
N PRO A 174 18.46 13.69 17.34
CA PRO A 174 18.06 14.58 18.41
C PRO A 174 16.78 15.32 18.02
N THR A 175 15.86 15.45 18.97
CA THR A 175 14.66 16.30 18.86
C THR A 175 14.99 17.79 18.85
N ARG A 176 16.13 18.17 19.44
CA ARG A 176 16.62 19.55 19.46
C ARG A 176 18.14 19.57 19.43
N ALA A 177 18.70 20.47 18.63
CA ALA A 177 20.11 20.81 18.65
C ALA A 177 20.26 22.33 18.75
N HIS A 178 21.11 22.82 19.64
CA HIS A 178 21.37 24.25 19.79
C HIS A 178 22.81 24.52 20.22
N PRO A 179 23.41 25.64 19.76
CA PRO A 179 24.72 26.04 20.22
C PRO A 179 24.70 26.41 21.70
N ASP A 180 25.80 26.12 22.37
CA ASP A 180 26.15 26.50 23.74
C ASP A 180 27.53 27.20 23.70
N ALA A 181 27.91 27.90 24.78
CA ALA A 181 29.17 28.64 24.84
C ALA A 181 30.40 27.77 24.51
N ASP A 182 30.35 26.49 24.88
CA ASP A 182 31.46 25.55 24.74
C ASP A 182 31.21 24.45 23.67
N GLY A 183 30.15 24.55 22.87
CA GLY A 183 29.84 23.50 21.89
C GLY A 183 28.39 23.47 21.37
N ILE A 184 27.88 22.27 21.09
CA ILE A 184 26.51 22.06 20.63
C ILE A 184 25.81 21.05 21.54
N VAL A 185 24.64 21.43 22.06
CA VAL A 185 23.80 20.60 22.92
C VAL A 185 22.73 19.90 22.09
N PHE A 186 22.56 18.61 22.34
CA PHE A 186 21.60 17.71 21.70
C PHE A 186 20.65 17.14 22.76
N GLU A 187 19.35 17.29 22.49
CA GLU A 187 18.28 16.69 23.29
C GLU A 187 17.61 15.59 22.46
N PHE A 188 17.59 14.37 23.00
CA PHE A 188 16.96 13.22 22.37
C PHE A 188 15.57 12.95 22.94
N ASP A 189 14.72 12.30 22.15
CA ASP A 189 13.49 11.70 22.67
C ASP A 189 13.86 10.47 23.51
N GLY A 190 13.56 10.51 24.81
CA GLY A 190 13.97 9.49 25.76
C GLY A 190 15.45 9.58 26.14
N ALA A 191 16.08 8.41 26.34
CA ALA A 191 17.42 8.30 26.89
C ALA A 191 18.25 7.27 26.08
N PRO A 192 18.58 7.56 24.81
CA PRO A 192 19.30 6.62 23.96
C PRO A 192 20.74 6.42 24.44
N GLN A 193 21.22 5.19 24.32
CA GLN A 193 22.63 4.87 24.52
C GLN A 193 23.39 5.08 23.21
N LEU A 194 24.25 6.10 23.14
CA LEU A 194 25.05 6.36 21.94
C LEU A 194 26.24 5.39 21.85
N GLY A 195 26.47 4.85 20.66
CA GLY A 195 27.65 4.07 20.31
C GLY A 195 28.74 4.88 19.61
N GLY A 196 28.40 6.08 19.15
CA GLY A 196 29.34 7.06 18.62
C GLY A 196 28.72 8.09 17.71
N TYR A 197 29.58 8.90 17.13
CA TYR A 197 29.19 10.02 16.28
C TYR A 197 30.13 10.20 15.09
N THR A 198 29.57 10.73 14.01
CA THR A 198 30.28 11.26 12.86
C THR A 198 30.04 12.75 12.83
N VAL A 199 31.09 13.53 12.58
CA VAL A 199 31.04 15.00 12.47
C VAL A 199 31.68 15.42 11.17
N GLU A 200 31.01 16.28 10.42
CA GLU A 200 31.62 17.05 9.33
C GLU A 200 31.94 18.44 9.86
N LEU A 201 33.20 18.82 9.77
CA LEU A 201 33.68 20.11 10.25
C LEU A 201 34.70 20.73 9.31
N GLU A 202 34.81 22.05 9.39
CA GLU A 202 35.84 22.87 8.79
C GLU A 202 36.47 23.73 9.89
N SER A 203 37.80 23.71 9.97
CA SER A 203 38.53 24.48 10.98
C SER A 203 39.78 25.15 10.41
N THR A 204 40.10 26.35 10.87
CA THR A 204 41.37 27.04 10.53
C THR A 204 42.56 26.58 11.39
N ALA A 205 42.31 25.88 12.49
CA ALA A 205 43.33 25.35 13.40
C ALA A 205 43.01 23.90 13.82
N ALA A 206 43.92 23.25 14.54
CA ALA A 206 43.62 21.97 15.16
C ALA A 206 42.55 22.14 16.26
N VAL A 207 41.62 21.19 16.35
CA VAL A 207 40.53 21.21 17.32
C VAL A 207 40.41 19.86 18.02
N SER A 208 39.99 19.89 19.28
CA SER A 208 39.66 18.70 20.05
C SER A 208 38.16 18.70 20.34
N LEU A 209 37.48 17.62 19.96
CA LEU A 209 36.07 17.40 20.24
C LEU A 209 35.93 16.40 21.38
N VAL A 210 35.04 16.69 22.34
CA VAL A 210 34.72 15.79 23.44
C VAL A 210 33.21 15.66 23.54
N LEU A 211 32.69 14.43 23.54
CA LEU A 211 31.28 14.20 23.79
C LEU A 211 31.05 14.18 25.30
N GLN A 212 30.04 14.91 25.75
CA GLN A 212 29.60 14.99 27.13
C GLN A 212 28.16 14.52 27.25
N LYS A 213 27.79 14.07 28.44
CA LYS A 213 26.47 13.54 28.79
C LYS A 213 25.90 14.28 30.00
N SER A 214 24.58 14.38 30.07
CA SER A 214 23.88 15.05 31.18
C SER A 214 22.50 14.46 31.44
N HIS A 215 22.10 14.45 32.72
CA HIS A 215 20.76 14.08 33.16
C HIS A 215 19.76 15.24 33.10
N ASP A 216 20.23 16.47 33.30
CA ASP A 216 19.42 17.67 33.47
C ASP A 216 19.67 18.74 32.39
N GLY A 217 20.66 18.52 31.51
CA GLY A 217 21.08 19.48 30.49
C GLY A 217 21.90 20.64 31.05
N VAL A 218 22.27 20.60 32.34
CA VAL A 218 22.98 21.67 33.05
C VAL A 218 24.34 21.18 33.56
N ARG A 219 24.38 20.00 34.16
CA ARG A 219 25.61 19.38 34.66
C ARG A 219 26.15 18.40 33.63
N TRP A 220 27.37 18.63 33.18
CA TRP A 220 27.99 17.89 32.09
C TRP A 220 29.13 17.02 32.60
N GLU A 221 29.17 15.78 32.10
CA GLU A 221 30.26 14.83 32.34
C GLU A 221 30.83 14.35 31.01
N ASP A 222 32.15 14.21 30.94
CA ASP A 222 32.81 13.66 29.75
C ASP A 222 32.42 12.19 29.53
N VAL A 223 32.06 11.87 28.29
CA VAL A 223 31.91 10.48 27.86
C VAL A 223 33.32 9.90 27.70
N ALA A 224 33.62 8.86 28.45
CA ALA A 224 34.91 8.19 28.42
C ALA A 224 35.30 7.77 26.98
N ALA A 225 36.54 8.07 26.61
CA ALA A 225 37.09 7.79 25.28
C ALA A 225 36.28 8.40 24.11
N SER A 226 35.61 9.54 24.31
CA SER A 226 34.93 10.28 23.24
C SER A 226 35.80 11.34 22.54
N GLY A 227 36.98 11.62 23.08
CA GLY A 227 37.93 12.59 22.55
C GLY A 227 38.33 12.31 21.11
N LEU A 228 38.28 13.35 20.27
CA LEU A 228 38.64 13.30 18.87
C LEU A 228 39.44 14.56 18.51
N ASN A 229 40.72 14.38 18.16
CA ASN A 229 41.58 15.46 17.69
C ASN A 229 41.52 15.53 16.17
N VAL A 230 41.25 16.72 15.64
CA VAL A 230 41.10 16.99 14.22
C VAL A 230 42.08 18.09 13.82
N ALA A 231 42.85 17.85 12.77
CA ALA A 231 43.77 18.85 12.23
C ALA A 231 42.99 19.99 11.53
N ALA A 232 43.68 21.09 11.26
CA ALA A 232 43.11 22.17 10.45
C ALA A 232 42.69 21.66 9.05
N GLY A 233 41.63 22.26 8.51
CA GLY A 233 41.04 21.92 7.22
C GLY A 233 39.59 21.46 7.34
N ARG A 234 39.07 20.95 6.23
CA ARG A 234 37.71 20.41 6.12
C ARG A 234 37.75 18.89 6.05
N GLY A 235 36.88 18.22 6.80
CA GLY A 235 36.82 16.77 6.78
C GLY A 235 35.60 16.17 7.50
N THR A 236 35.36 14.89 7.22
CA THR A 236 34.42 14.06 7.95
C THR A 236 35.20 13.13 8.89
N HIS A 237 34.87 13.19 10.17
CA HIS A 237 35.56 12.44 11.20
C HIS A 237 34.57 11.57 11.97
N ARG A 238 35.01 10.37 12.34
CA ARG A 238 34.16 9.38 13.03
C ARG A 238 34.80 8.97 14.35
N ARG A 239 34.00 8.94 15.42
CA ARG A 239 34.42 8.48 16.74
C ARG A 239 33.47 7.41 17.28
N THR A 240 34.01 6.22 17.53
CA THR A 240 33.33 5.14 18.25
C THR A 240 33.54 5.29 19.75
N LEU A 241 32.49 5.02 20.52
CA LEU A 241 32.50 5.06 21.97
C LEU A 241 32.65 3.65 22.55
N GLY A 242 33.27 3.55 23.72
CA GLY A 242 33.37 2.28 24.44
C GLY A 242 32.00 1.75 24.85
N VAL A 243 31.84 0.42 24.86
CA VAL A 243 30.62 -0.23 25.38
C VAL A 243 30.40 0.25 26.82
N GLY A 244 29.17 0.68 27.14
CA GLY A 244 28.83 1.14 28.48
C GLY A 244 29.14 2.61 28.79
N SER A 245 29.93 3.30 27.96
CA SER A 245 30.39 4.69 28.22
C SER A 245 29.26 5.71 28.39
N THR A 246 28.13 5.44 27.72
CA THR A 246 26.93 6.28 27.72
C THR A 246 25.76 5.65 28.48
N VAL A 247 25.99 4.62 29.31
CA VAL A 247 24.93 4.04 30.16
C VAL A 247 24.68 4.95 31.36
N SER A 248 23.41 5.26 31.61
CA SER A 248 22.94 5.97 32.80
C SER A 248 22.31 5.03 33.82
N SER A 249 21.61 4.01 33.35
CA SER A 249 20.97 3.03 34.21
C SER A 249 20.76 1.70 33.50
N THR A 250 20.77 0.64 34.30
CA THR A 250 20.38 -0.71 33.88
C THR A 250 19.16 -1.12 34.70
N ARG A 251 18.15 -1.68 34.05
CA ARG A 251 16.98 -2.24 34.74
C ARG A 251 16.87 -3.72 34.37
N PRO A 252 16.69 -4.64 35.33
CA PRO A 252 16.45 -6.04 35.02
C PRO A 252 15.29 -6.19 34.04
N GLY A 253 15.50 -6.91 32.93
CA GLY A 253 14.48 -7.13 31.89
C GLY A 253 14.25 -5.98 30.91
N ARG A 254 14.99 -4.87 30.99
CA ARG A 254 15.02 -3.82 29.96
C ARG A 254 16.45 -3.55 29.50
N GLY A 255 16.62 -3.13 28.25
CA GLY A 255 17.93 -2.69 27.75
C GLY A 255 18.51 -1.54 28.58
N ALA A 256 19.83 -1.43 28.61
CA ALA A 256 20.51 -0.31 29.25
C ALA A 256 20.03 1.02 28.64
N GLN A 257 19.80 2.01 29.48
CA GLN A 257 19.40 3.35 29.06
C GLN A 257 20.61 4.27 29.08
N GLY A 258 20.64 5.23 28.15
CA GLY A 258 21.63 6.30 28.13
C GLY A 258 21.12 7.61 28.70
N TYR A 259 21.49 8.73 28.09
CA TYR A 259 21.16 10.06 28.59
C TYR A 259 20.22 10.76 27.61
N ARG A 260 19.38 11.67 28.13
CA ARG A 260 18.52 12.52 27.30
C ARG A 260 19.33 13.63 26.63
N TYR A 261 20.33 14.16 27.34
CA TYR A 261 21.13 15.29 26.91
C TYR A 261 22.57 14.86 26.64
N TYR A 262 23.07 15.27 25.48
CA TYR A 262 24.48 15.16 25.11
C TYR A 262 25.00 16.51 24.62
N ARG A 263 26.28 16.79 24.81
CA ARG A 263 26.94 17.99 24.31
C ARG A 263 28.21 17.60 23.58
N LEU A 264 28.39 18.08 22.35
CA LEU A 264 29.68 17.99 21.67
C LEU A 264 30.46 19.26 22.00
N ALA A 265 31.35 19.17 22.99
CA ALA A 265 32.22 20.26 23.38
C ALA A 265 33.34 20.45 22.34
N VAL A 266 33.57 21.69 21.95
CA VAL A 266 34.58 22.08 20.96
C VAL A 266 35.69 22.83 21.70
N LEU A 267 36.87 22.22 21.76
CA LEU A 267 38.06 22.80 22.36
C LEU A 267 39.00 23.24 21.25
N SER A 268 39.20 24.55 21.14
CA SER A 268 40.08 25.15 20.14
C SER A 268 40.78 26.38 20.70
N ASP A 269 41.82 26.85 20.00
CA ASP A 269 42.42 28.15 20.28
C ASP A 269 41.39 29.27 20.07
N ARG A 270 41.54 30.40 20.80
CA ARG A 270 40.56 31.49 20.80
C ARG A 270 40.28 32.11 19.43
N ASP A 271 41.28 32.09 18.54
CA ASP A 271 41.20 32.69 17.21
C ASP A 271 40.87 31.64 16.11
N ALA A 272 40.65 30.38 16.50
CA ALA A 272 40.27 29.33 15.56
C ALA A 272 38.82 29.51 15.10
N LEU A 273 38.61 29.51 13.79
CA LEU A 273 37.27 29.46 13.22
C LEU A 273 36.90 28.00 13.01
N VAL A 274 35.90 27.52 13.76
CA VAL A 274 35.40 26.16 13.68
C VAL A 274 33.95 26.17 13.23
N ARG A 275 33.65 25.48 12.14
CA ARG A 275 32.30 25.33 11.61
C ARG A 275 31.95 23.85 11.55
N ILE A 276 30.92 23.46 12.29
CA ILE A 276 30.34 22.12 12.20
C ILE A 276 29.14 22.18 11.25
N THR A 277 29.14 21.34 10.22
CA THR A 277 28.09 21.34 9.18
C THR A 277 27.10 20.20 9.36
N ASP A 278 27.55 19.04 9.83
CA ASP A 278 26.70 17.88 10.06
C ASP A 278 27.21 17.06 11.26
N ILE A 279 26.28 16.51 12.04
CA ILE A 279 26.57 15.55 13.10
C ILE A 279 25.54 14.44 13.05
N ARG A 280 26.02 13.19 12.99
CA ARG A 280 25.19 11.99 12.99
C ARG A 280 25.60 11.05 14.09
N PHE A 281 24.61 10.55 14.84
CA PHE A 281 24.81 9.59 15.91
C PHE A 281 24.39 8.19 15.49
N TRP A 282 25.03 7.17 16.07
CA TRP A 282 24.51 5.80 16.05
C TRP A 282 24.40 5.27 17.47
N LEU A 283 23.49 4.33 17.68
CA LEU A 283 23.20 3.77 18.99
C LEU A 283 24.08 2.56 19.29
N ASN A 284 24.29 2.29 20.57
CA ASN A 284 24.89 1.06 21.06
C ASN A 284 23.79 0.15 21.62
N GLY A 285 23.73 -1.10 21.18
CA GLY A 285 22.85 -2.14 21.74
C GLY A 285 21.34 -1.90 21.62
N SER A 286 20.90 -0.80 21.02
CA SER A 286 19.49 -0.49 20.74
C SER A 286 19.30 -0.29 19.24
N GLY A 287 18.17 -0.80 18.71
CA GLY A 287 17.77 -0.57 17.32
C GLY A 287 17.52 0.92 17.07
N THR A 288 17.58 1.34 15.80
CA THR A 288 17.37 2.73 15.41
C THR A 288 15.99 3.23 15.82
N PHE A 289 15.02 2.32 15.90
CA PHE A 289 13.63 2.64 16.21
C PHE A 289 13.14 1.94 17.48
N ALA A 290 11.91 2.26 17.90
CA ALA A 290 11.22 1.53 18.96
C ALA A 290 10.85 0.10 18.55
N ASN A 291 10.60 -0.08 17.27
CA ASN A 291 10.35 -1.35 16.61
C ASN A 291 11.65 -1.85 15.94
N SER A 292 11.69 -3.10 15.47
CA SER A 292 12.85 -3.55 14.69
C SER A 292 12.98 -2.73 13.40
N ASP A 293 14.22 -2.42 13.01
CA ASP A 293 14.50 -1.60 11.81
C ASP A 293 13.81 -2.19 10.57
N ARG A 294 13.80 -3.52 10.43
CA ARG A 294 13.14 -4.22 9.33
C ARG A 294 11.63 -4.06 9.32
N VAL A 295 10.97 -4.15 10.49
CA VAL A 295 9.53 -3.90 10.61
C VAL A 295 9.21 -2.46 10.20
N VAL A 296 9.99 -1.49 10.67
CA VAL A 296 9.81 -0.06 10.31
C VAL A 296 10.00 0.16 8.82
N HIS A 297 11.05 -0.41 8.24
CA HIS A 297 11.32 -0.29 6.81
C HIS A 297 10.21 -0.87 5.94
N LEU A 298 9.70 -2.05 6.28
CA LEU A 298 8.60 -2.67 5.55
C LEU A 298 7.28 -1.90 5.76
N TYR A 299 6.99 -1.46 6.98
CA TYR A 299 5.82 -0.62 7.27
C TYR A 299 5.82 0.67 6.43
N ASN A 300 6.97 1.36 6.36
CA ASN A 300 7.11 2.57 5.56
C ASN A 300 6.95 2.28 4.06
N TYR A 301 7.55 1.19 3.56
CA TYR A 301 7.38 0.74 2.18
C TYR A 301 5.90 0.47 1.85
N LEU A 302 5.21 -0.29 2.71
CA LEU A 302 3.82 -0.66 2.48
C LEU A 302 2.89 0.55 2.53
N THR A 303 3.04 1.41 3.52
CA THR A 303 2.14 2.57 3.68
C THR A 303 2.37 3.63 2.58
N ALA A 304 3.60 3.79 2.10
CA ALA A 304 3.91 4.63 0.95
C ALA A 304 3.25 4.10 -0.33
N GLY A 305 3.40 2.80 -0.60
CA GLY A 305 2.79 2.15 -1.77
C GLY A 305 1.27 2.17 -1.73
N ALA A 306 0.65 1.91 -0.57
CA ALA A 306 -0.80 1.98 -0.39
C ALA A 306 -1.35 3.39 -0.68
N ARG A 307 -0.68 4.44 -0.17
CA ARG A 307 -1.06 5.83 -0.46
C ARG A 307 -0.88 6.18 -1.94
N ALA A 308 0.15 5.68 -2.60
CA ALA A 308 0.35 5.85 -4.03
C ALA A 308 -0.76 5.15 -4.82
N ALA A 309 -1.11 3.92 -4.42
CA ALA A 309 -2.19 3.14 -5.02
C ALA A 309 -3.52 3.87 -4.96
N ARG A 310 -3.89 4.43 -3.81
CA ARG A 310 -5.10 5.24 -3.71
C ARG A 310 -5.12 6.44 -4.66
N ARG A 311 -3.98 7.11 -4.84
CA ARG A 311 -3.90 8.26 -5.77
C ARG A 311 -4.02 7.83 -7.23
N ALA A 312 -3.54 6.63 -7.56
CA ALA A 312 -3.62 6.07 -8.91
C ALA A 312 -4.99 5.43 -9.20
N THR A 313 -5.69 4.92 -8.17
CA THR A 313 -6.92 4.14 -8.35
C THR A 313 -8.06 4.99 -8.90
N THR A 314 -8.48 4.70 -10.12
CA THR A 314 -9.70 5.16 -10.77
C THR A 314 -10.77 4.07 -10.67
N PRO A 315 -11.92 4.32 -10.03
CA PRO A 315 -13.03 3.37 -10.00
C PRO A 315 -13.46 3.01 -11.42
N PRO A 316 -13.72 1.72 -11.74
CA PRO A 316 -14.21 1.33 -13.04
C PRO A 316 -15.52 2.06 -13.39
N ALA A 317 -15.50 2.79 -14.51
CA ALA A 317 -16.63 3.50 -15.07
C ALA A 317 -16.65 3.31 -16.59
N LEU A 318 -17.85 3.34 -17.15
CA LEU A 318 -18.07 3.24 -18.58
C LEU A 318 -18.42 4.63 -19.13
N ALA A 319 -17.56 5.18 -19.99
CA ALA A 319 -17.87 6.40 -20.73
C ALA A 319 -18.67 6.03 -21.98
N ALA A 320 -19.86 6.63 -22.11
CA ALA A 320 -20.82 6.38 -23.18
C ALA A 320 -21.34 7.69 -23.79
N GLU A 321 -20.55 8.77 -23.66
CA GLU A 321 -20.92 10.15 -24.03
C GLU A 321 -21.24 10.26 -25.53
N ASP A 322 -20.49 9.53 -26.34
CA ASP A 322 -20.63 9.47 -27.81
C ASP A 322 -21.32 8.19 -28.29
N ALA A 323 -21.84 7.36 -27.36
CA ALA A 323 -22.36 6.04 -27.69
C ALA A 323 -23.72 6.14 -28.39
N VAL A 324 -23.79 5.57 -29.58
CA VAL A 324 -25.00 5.49 -30.41
C VAL A 324 -25.20 4.08 -30.93
N VAL A 325 -26.41 3.78 -31.40
CA VAL A 325 -26.68 2.59 -32.20
C VAL A 325 -26.50 2.93 -33.67
N GLU A 326 -25.51 2.34 -34.33
CA GLU A 326 -25.23 2.54 -35.76
C GLU A 326 -24.81 1.20 -36.41
N ALA A 327 -25.44 0.85 -37.53
CA ALA A 327 -25.11 -0.35 -38.31
C ALA A 327 -25.03 -1.67 -37.51
N GLY A 328 -25.86 -1.82 -36.46
CA GLY A 328 -25.87 -3.00 -35.58
C GLY A 328 -24.75 -3.05 -34.55
N LEU A 329 -24.00 -1.97 -34.40
CA LEU A 329 -23.02 -1.76 -33.33
C LEU A 329 -23.54 -0.70 -32.35
N ILE A 330 -23.23 -0.88 -31.08
CA ILE A 330 -23.59 0.02 -29.99
C ILE A 330 -22.28 0.55 -29.41
N GLY A 331 -22.04 1.86 -29.49
CA GLY A 331 -20.81 2.49 -29.03
C GLY A 331 -20.47 3.79 -29.80
N PRO A 332 -19.26 4.34 -29.64
CA PRO A 332 -18.14 3.79 -28.88
C PRO A 332 -18.33 3.88 -27.37
N PHE A 333 -17.84 2.86 -26.66
CA PHE A 333 -17.64 2.89 -25.23
C PHE A 333 -16.14 3.00 -24.91
N ARG A 334 -15.81 3.70 -23.83
CA ARG A 334 -14.44 3.70 -23.27
C ARG A 334 -14.45 3.28 -21.82
N LEU A 335 -13.59 2.32 -21.46
CA LEU A 335 -13.42 1.90 -20.08
C LEU A 335 -12.51 2.89 -19.34
N ARG A 336 -13.04 3.54 -18.30
CA ARG A 336 -12.24 4.29 -17.32
C ARG A 336 -11.97 3.35 -16.15
N ALA A 337 -10.79 2.76 -16.10
CA ALA A 337 -10.34 1.91 -15.00
C ALA A 337 -8.86 2.18 -14.71
N THR A 338 -8.32 1.60 -13.65
CA THR A 338 -6.91 1.78 -13.30
C THR A 338 -5.99 0.79 -14.02
N ASP A 339 -6.52 -0.38 -14.37
CA ASP A 339 -5.79 -1.46 -15.02
C ASP A 339 -6.65 -2.03 -16.15
N THR A 340 -6.01 -2.81 -17.01
CA THR A 340 -6.64 -3.62 -18.05
C THR A 340 -7.80 -4.45 -17.48
N ALA A 341 -8.87 -4.61 -18.26
CA ALA A 341 -10.00 -5.41 -17.81
C ALA A 341 -10.50 -6.36 -18.90
N ALA A 342 -10.85 -7.57 -18.50
CA ALA A 342 -11.60 -8.47 -19.37
C ALA A 342 -13.06 -7.99 -19.43
N LEU A 343 -13.63 -8.00 -20.64
CA LEU A 343 -15.01 -7.61 -20.89
C LEU A 343 -15.83 -8.84 -21.29
N ALA A 344 -17.06 -8.93 -20.81
CA ALA A 344 -18.03 -9.93 -21.24
C ALA A 344 -19.42 -9.28 -21.30
N VAL A 345 -20.26 -9.69 -22.25
CA VAL A 345 -21.64 -9.20 -22.37
C VAL A 345 -22.61 -10.36 -22.16
N SER A 346 -23.77 -10.10 -21.55
CA SER A 346 -24.79 -11.13 -21.30
C SER A 346 -25.30 -11.77 -22.59
N ASP A 347 -25.48 -10.95 -23.62
CA ASP A 347 -26.05 -11.33 -24.90
C ASP A 347 -25.29 -10.63 -26.02
N GLY A 348 -24.76 -11.41 -26.97
CA GLY A 348 -23.99 -10.90 -28.10
C GLY A 348 -22.47 -10.93 -27.88
N ALA A 349 -21.75 -9.94 -28.39
CA ALA A 349 -20.29 -9.91 -28.37
C ALA A 349 -19.73 -8.51 -28.12
N VAL A 350 -18.53 -8.45 -27.52
CA VAL A 350 -17.71 -7.24 -27.41
C VAL A 350 -16.79 -7.18 -28.63
N VAL A 351 -16.79 -6.07 -29.37
CA VAL A 351 -16.11 -5.96 -30.67
C VAL A 351 -15.29 -4.67 -30.79
N ASP A 352 -14.32 -4.66 -31.70
CA ASP A 352 -13.57 -3.47 -32.11
C ASP A 352 -14.40 -2.57 -33.04
N ARG A 353 -13.86 -1.40 -33.42
CA ARG A 353 -14.50 -0.46 -34.37
C ARG A 353 -14.80 -1.05 -35.75
N HIS A 354 -14.21 -2.19 -36.08
CA HIS A 354 -14.41 -2.91 -37.34
C HIS A 354 -15.39 -4.08 -37.19
N GLY A 355 -16.00 -4.25 -36.01
CA GLY A 355 -16.91 -5.34 -35.71
C GLY A 355 -16.22 -6.69 -35.51
N ARG A 356 -14.91 -6.74 -35.27
CA ARG A 356 -14.20 -7.98 -34.94
C ARG A 356 -14.24 -8.20 -33.44
N GLU A 357 -14.53 -9.43 -33.02
CA GLU A 357 -14.65 -9.77 -31.60
C GLU A 357 -13.34 -9.56 -30.84
N LEU A 358 -13.43 -8.92 -29.67
CA LEU A 358 -12.31 -8.72 -28.76
C LEU A 358 -12.21 -9.94 -27.82
N SER A 359 -11.09 -10.66 -27.91
CA SER A 359 -10.82 -11.85 -27.10
C SER A 359 -9.84 -11.60 -25.94
N GLY A 360 -9.23 -10.42 -25.88
CA GLY A 360 -8.25 -10.02 -24.87
C GLY A 360 -8.77 -8.95 -23.90
N PRO A 361 -8.02 -8.67 -22.82
CA PRO A 361 -8.34 -7.56 -21.94
C PRO A 361 -8.19 -6.22 -22.69
N VAL A 362 -8.99 -5.23 -22.29
CA VAL A 362 -9.02 -3.89 -22.87
C VAL A 362 -8.25 -2.93 -21.97
N GLU A 363 -7.40 -2.09 -22.55
CA GLU A 363 -6.65 -1.07 -21.83
C GLU A 363 -7.58 0.10 -21.41
N PRO A 364 -7.29 0.79 -20.28
CA PRO A 364 -8.02 1.99 -19.93
C PRO A 364 -7.99 3.04 -21.05
N GLY A 365 -9.17 3.51 -21.46
CA GLY A 365 -9.34 4.51 -22.52
C GLY A 365 -9.54 3.95 -23.93
N ASP A 366 -9.27 2.66 -24.16
CA ASP A 366 -9.53 2.03 -25.46
C ASP A 366 -11.02 2.03 -25.80
N GLU A 367 -11.30 2.21 -27.09
CA GLU A 367 -12.66 2.16 -27.63
C GLU A 367 -13.07 0.72 -27.92
N PHE A 368 -14.27 0.37 -27.49
CA PHE A 368 -14.92 -0.88 -27.85
C PHE A 368 -16.41 -0.64 -28.13
N PHE A 369 -17.02 -1.62 -28.81
CA PHE A 369 -18.41 -1.60 -29.20
C PHE A 369 -19.09 -2.89 -28.73
N LEU A 370 -20.41 -2.85 -28.58
CA LEU A 370 -21.22 -4.03 -28.32
C LEU A 370 -22.00 -4.39 -29.57
N ARG A 371 -22.11 -5.68 -29.85
CA ARG A 371 -23.03 -6.23 -30.85
C ARG A 371 -24.08 -7.04 -30.11
N ALA A 372 -25.32 -6.56 -30.10
CA ALA A 372 -26.44 -7.27 -29.51
C ALA A 372 -27.21 -8.10 -30.57
N PRO A 373 -27.83 -9.24 -30.20
CA PRO A 373 -28.76 -9.95 -31.08
C PRO A 373 -29.99 -9.10 -31.44
N ALA A 374 -30.63 -9.42 -32.57
CA ALA A 374 -31.86 -8.74 -32.97
C ALA A 374 -32.98 -8.92 -31.92
N GLY A 375 -33.70 -7.84 -31.61
CA GLY A 375 -34.80 -7.85 -30.64
C GLY A 375 -34.38 -7.71 -29.17
N VAL A 376 -33.08 -7.49 -28.90
CA VAL A 376 -32.56 -7.14 -27.57
C VAL A 376 -32.37 -5.63 -27.51
N ASP A 377 -32.93 -4.97 -26.49
CA ASP A 377 -32.84 -3.52 -26.23
C ASP A 377 -32.04 -3.20 -24.95
N GLN A 378 -31.59 -4.24 -24.25
CA GLN A 378 -30.78 -4.13 -23.04
C GLN A 378 -29.76 -5.28 -22.97
N VAL A 379 -28.52 -4.95 -22.64
CA VAL A 379 -27.47 -5.93 -22.32
C VAL A 379 -26.79 -5.59 -21.00
N VAL A 380 -26.20 -6.61 -20.36
CA VAL A 380 -25.33 -6.41 -19.19
C VAL A 380 -23.88 -6.57 -19.62
N LEU A 381 -23.10 -5.50 -19.53
CA LEU A 381 -21.65 -5.54 -19.71
C LEU A 381 -20.99 -5.83 -18.35
N THR A 382 -20.24 -6.90 -18.28
CA THR A 382 -19.42 -7.29 -17.13
C THR A 382 -17.96 -6.93 -17.38
N VAL A 383 -17.43 -6.04 -16.54
CA VAL A 383 -16.03 -5.62 -16.52
C VAL A 383 -15.30 -6.33 -15.39
N ARG A 384 -14.18 -6.97 -15.71
CA ARG A 384 -13.40 -7.81 -14.81
C ARG A 384 -11.96 -7.31 -14.70
N VAL A 385 -11.66 -6.56 -13.65
CA VAL A 385 -10.33 -6.01 -13.36
C VAL A 385 -9.53 -7.03 -12.54
N PRO A 386 -8.41 -7.58 -13.07
CA PRO A 386 -7.68 -8.66 -12.44
C PRO A 386 -7.01 -8.22 -11.13
N ALA A 387 -6.73 -9.20 -10.27
CA ALA A 387 -6.08 -8.97 -8.99
C ALA A 387 -4.54 -9.12 -9.07
N THR A 388 -3.90 -8.42 -10.01
CA THR A 388 -2.45 -8.52 -10.21
C THR A 388 -1.67 -7.88 -9.04
N PRO A 389 -0.49 -8.41 -8.67
CA PRO A 389 0.31 -7.86 -7.56
C PRO A 389 0.73 -6.40 -7.75
N ASP A 390 0.98 -6.01 -8.99
CA ASP A 390 1.43 -4.67 -9.37
C ASP A 390 0.30 -3.81 -9.96
N GLY A 391 -0.90 -4.37 -10.09
CA GLY A 391 -2.07 -3.67 -10.60
C GLY A 391 -2.93 -3.04 -9.51
N PHE A 392 -3.90 -2.26 -9.96
CA PHE A 392 -4.79 -1.50 -9.09
C PHE A 392 -6.24 -1.89 -9.38
N GLY A 393 -6.99 -2.17 -8.31
CA GLY A 393 -8.44 -2.29 -8.40
C GLY A 393 -8.98 -3.71 -8.32
N GLY A 394 -8.52 -4.55 -7.40
CA GLY A 394 -9.41 -5.59 -6.90
C GLY A 394 -10.09 -5.21 -5.60
N ARG A 395 -10.70 -6.19 -4.93
CA ARG A 395 -11.52 -5.95 -3.74
C ARG A 395 -10.98 -6.68 -2.53
N VAL A 396 -11.22 -6.11 -1.36
CA VAL A 396 -10.91 -6.79 -0.12
C VAL A 396 -12.04 -7.76 0.21
N ILE A 397 -11.71 -9.06 0.30
CA ILE A 397 -12.61 -10.01 0.95
C ILE A 397 -12.35 -9.94 2.44
N THR A 398 -13.42 -9.76 3.20
CA THR A 398 -13.38 -9.73 4.67
C THR A 398 -14.02 -10.99 5.22
N GLY A 399 -13.57 -11.43 6.39
CA GLY A 399 -14.24 -12.44 7.20
C GLY A 399 -14.92 -11.76 8.39
N ILE A 400 -16.22 -12.00 8.57
CA ILE A 400 -17.00 -11.53 9.71
C ILE A 400 -17.48 -12.74 10.50
N ALA A 401 -17.35 -12.70 11.82
CA ALA A 401 -17.81 -13.79 12.68
C ALA A 401 -19.35 -13.86 12.74
N ASP A 402 -19.89 -15.06 12.59
CA ASP A 402 -21.35 -15.33 12.57
C ASP A 402 -21.98 -15.35 13.96
N ASP A 403 -21.19 -15.72 14.96
CA ASP A 403 -21.64 -15.82 16.33
C ASP A 403 -21.86 -14.41 16.86
N GLY A 404 -23.12 -14.05 17.12
CA GLY A 404 -23.59 -12.75 17.62
C GLY A 404 -22.96 -12.23 18.92
N ALA A 405 -21.82 -12.77 19.36
CA ALA A 405 -20.88 -12.15 20.26
C ALA A 405 -20.29 -10.88 19.60
N SER A 406 -20.91 -9.74 19.90
CA SER A 406 -20.40 -8.43 19.50
C SER A 406 -18.99 -8.23 20.07
N GLY A 407 -17.96 -8.30 19.21
CA GLY A 407 -16.59 -7.98 19.61
C GLY A 407 -15.49 -8.84 18.99
N LEU A 408 -15.82 -9.95 18.31
CA LEU A 408 -14.80 -10.69 17.57
C LEU A 408 -14.22 -9.85 16.43
N THR A 409 -12.89 -9.92 16.26
CA THR A 409 -12.23 -9.12 15.22
C THR A 409 -12.75 -9.54 13.83
N PRO A 410 -13.25 -8.59 13.02
CA PRO A 410 -13.32 -8.80 11.58
C PRO A 410 -11.90 -8.96 11.04
N VAL A 411 -11.76 -9.69 9.94
CA VAL A 411 -10.46 -9.95 9.32
C VAL A 411 -10.50 -9.63 7.84
N VAL A 412 -9.34 -9.26 7.28
CA VAL A 412 -9.13 -9.24 5.83
C VAL A 412 -8.49 -10.56 5.44
N LEU A 413 -9.04 -11.21 4.41
CA LEU A 413 -8.50 -12.46 3.88
C LEU A 413 -7.36 -12.16 2.90
N VAL A 414 -6.28 -12.92 3.01
CA VAL A 414 -5.16 -12.90 2.07
C VAL A 414 -5.51 -13.79 0.88
N THR A 415 -6.55 -13.39 0.15
CA THR A 415 -6.98 -14.08 -1.07
C THR A 415 -7.19 -13.03 -2.14
N PRO A 416 -6.48 -13.10 -3.27
CA PRO A 416 -6.65 -12.14 -4.35
C PRO A 416 -8.09 -12.24 -4.88
N ALA A 417 -8.81 -11.12 -4.85
CA ALA A 417 -10.16 -11.04 -5.38
C ALA A 417 -10.21 -10.09 -6.57
N GLN A 418 -10.65 -10.63 -7.69
CA GLN A 418 -10.95 -9.86 -8.89
C GLN A 418 -12.08 -8.86 -8.59
N LEU A 419 -11.98 -7.64 -9.15
CA LEU A 419 -13.11 -6.72 -9.15
C LEU A 419 -13.97 -6.99 -10.37
N GLU A 420 -15.24 -7.29 -10.14
CA GLU A 420 -16.26 -7.42 -11.18
C GLU A 420 -17.26 -6.28 -11.03
N VAL A 421 -17.52 -5.56 -12.11
CA VAL A 421 -18.50 -4.46 -12.18
C VAL A 421 -19.43 -4.74 -13.34
N GLU A 422 -20.73 -4.61 -13.12
CA GLU A 422 -21.74 -4.75 -14.16
C GLU A 422 -22.25 -3.36 -14.58
N PHE A 423 -22.47 -3.17 -15.87
CA PHE A 423 -23.11 -2.00 -16.45
C PHE A 423 -24.32 -2.46 -17.23
N ASP A 424 -25.50 -1.96 -16.87
CA ASP A 424 -26.66 -2.09 -17.74
C ASP A 424 -26.52 -1.09 -18.86
N VAL A 425 -26.55 -1.59 -20.09
CA VAL A 425 -26.55 -0.78 -21.29
C VAL A 425 -27.92 -0.95 -21.93
N GLN A 426 -28.69 0.14 -21.96
CA GLN A 426 -30.01 0.22 -22.59
C GLN A 426 -29.89 1.05 -23.87
N PHE A 427 -30.55 0.61 -24.92
CA PHE A 427 -30.47 1.24 -26.24
C PHE A 427 -31.76 1.00 -27.01
N ASP A 428 -32.19 1.99 -27.80
CA ASP A 428 -33.39 1.83 -28.63
C ASP A 428 -33.10 0.87 -29.78
N ALA A 429 -33.71 -0.31 -29.75
CA ALA A 429 -33.65 -1.31 -30.81
C ALA A 429 -34.54 -0.89 -32.00
N ALA A 430 -34.25 0.24 -32.63
CA ALA A 430 -34.89 0.62 -33.88
C ALA A 430 -34.29 -0.15 -35.06
N TRP A 431 -34.54 -1.46 -35.14
CA TRP A 431 -34.41 -2.19 -36.40
C TRP A 431 -35.37 -3.38 -36.49
N SER A 432 -36.60 -3.10 -36.92
CA SER A 432 -37.50 -4.09 -37.53
C SER A 432 -37.20 -4.17 -39.04
N GLY A 433 -36.21 -4.96 -39.43
CA GLY A 433 -36.04 -5.40 -40.81
C GLY A 433 -37.14 -6.39 -41.19
N GLN A 434 -38.31 -5.85 -41.53
CA GLN A 434 -39.44 -6.61 -42.06
C GLN A 434 -39.05 -7.14 -43.44
N LEU A 435 -38.51 -8.37 -43.51
CA LEU A 435 -38.46 -9.14 -44.74
C LEU A 435 -39.89 -9.49 -45.13
N THR A 436 -40.53 -8.60 -45.88
CA THR A 436 -41.74 -8.91 -46.64
C THR A 436 -41.46 -10.12 -47.53
N ARG A 437 -42.11 -11.23 -47.20
CA ARG A 437 -42.41 -12.28 -48.18
C ARG A 437 -43.16 -11.61 -49.35
N SER A 438 -42.57 -11.71 -50.53
CA SER A 438 -43.25 -11.45 -51.79
C SER A 438 -43.07 -12.68 -52.67
N ALA A 439 -44.23 -13.16 -53.15
CA ALA A 439 -44.58 -14.30 -54.00
C ALA A 439 -43.48 -14.96 -54.85
#